data_AF-V6AT32-F1
#
_entry.id   AF-V6AT32-F1
#
_cell.length_a   1.000
_cell.length_b   1.000
_cell.length_c   1.000
_cell.angle_alpha   90.00
_cell.angle_beta   90.00
_cell.angle_gamma   90.00
#
_symmetry.space_group_name_H-M   'P 1'
#
loop_
_entity.id
_entity.type
_entity.pdbx_description
1 polymer ?
#
loop_
_entity_poly.entity_id
_entity_poly.type
_entity_poly.pdbx_seq_one_letter_code
_entity_poly.pdbx_strand_id
1 'polypeptide(L)'
;MTKNGITCISDGKTVNIDPKTALSGSINFVSHAHSDHLPSRSDGVVLTTLETREIATLRGKDLSNHVEYLDEFGLYDSGHILGSRGLLFEDLFYTGDICTRHRGFLKGATIPKCKVLITECTFGRPEFIFPSLDEILKKVNELISELYHKGRPVLLLGYPLGKAQTITHLFGHWEPLYYHDSVKQMNDLHRKLGVSLKDGIGHTDAQNKGLLDKKPWVMVCPMMSDNATFVKDMKSRYGAVTIGFSGWAKSQSMPFARNNDYAVPLSDHCDYNELIDLVKRSGAEKIYTVHGFVTEFASDLVKMGYDAKPLSENSLDNFI
;
A
#
# COMPACT_ATOMS: atom_id res chain seq x y z
N MET A 1 1.16 -12.68 -3.14
CA MET A 1 1.86 -13.06 -4.38
C MET A 1 1.87 -14.56 -4.60
N THR A 2 1.65 -14.98 -5.84
CA THR A 2 2.03 -16.32 -6.31
C THR A 2 3.51 -16.57 -6.04
N LYS A 3 3.95 -17.83 -6.06
CA LYS A 3 5.36 -18.14 -5.78
C LYS A 3 6.35 -17.51 -6.78
N ASN A 4 5.94 -16.97 -7.93
CA ASN A 4 6.86 -16.59 -9.02
C ASN A 4 6.56 -15.22 -9.70
N GLY A 5 5.55 -14.46 -9.28
CA GLY A 5 5.02 -13.34 -10.07
C GLY A 5 4.04 -13.84 -11.14
N ILE A 6 3.78 -13.04 -12.18
CA ILE A 6 2.93 -13.40 -13.33
C ILE A 6 3.76 -13.31 -14.61
N THR A 7 3.85 -14.38 -15.40
CA THR A 7 4.52 -14.37 -16.70
C THR A 7 3.49 -14.39 -17.82
N CYS A 8 3.56 -13.39 -18.69
CA CYS A 8 2.77 -13.28 -19.91
C CYS A 8 3.68 -13.53 -21.11
N ILE A 9 3.24 -14.38 -22.05
CA ILE A 9 3.99 -14.70 -23.26
C ILE A 9 3.14 -14.25 -24.43
N SER A 10 3.59 -13.25 -25.20
CA SER A 10 2.88 -12.78 -26.39
C SER A 10 3.87 -12.50 -27.51
N ASP A 11 3.57 -12.96 -28.72
CA ASP A 11 4.38 -12.76 -29.93
C ASP A 11 5.89 -13.03 -29.76
N GLY A 12 6.24 -14.04 -28.97
CA GLY A 12 7.62 -14.42 -28.68
C GLY A 12 8.34 -13.52 -27.66
N LYS A 13 7.65 -12.55 -27.06
CA LYS A 13 8.13 -11.74 -25.93
C LYS A 13 7.64 -12.33 -24.61
N THR A 14 8.52 -12.34 -23.62
CA THR A 14 8.19 -12.73 -22.24
C THR A 14 8.16 -11.50 -21.35
N VAL A 15 7.00 -11.21 -20.76
CA VAL A 15 6.79 -10.13 -19.80
C VAL A 15 6.54 -10.73 -18.42
N ASN A 16 7.46 -10.48 -17.48
CA ASN A 16 7.34 -10.90 -16.10
C ASN A 16 6.85 -9.74 -15.24
N ILE A 17 5.73 -9.91 -14.57
CA ILE A 17 5.05 -8.89 -13.78
C ILE A 17 5.22 -9.24 -12.30
N ASP A 18 5.79 -8.31 -11.54
CA ASP A 18 6.20 -8.49 -10.14
C ASP A 18 6.94 -9.82 -9.88
N PRO A 19 8.01 -10.11 -10.66
CA PRO A 19 8.70 -11.39 -10.55
C PRO A 19 9.51 -11.50 -9.26
N LYS A 20 9.67 -12.73 -8.76
CA LYS A 20 10.62 -13.00 -7.67
C LYS A 20 12.09 -12.86 -8.10
N THR A 21 12.37 -13.05 -9.37
CA THR A 21 13.68 -12.91 -9.98
C THR A 21 13.49 -12.18 -11.31
N ALA A 22 14.07 -11.00 -11.46
CA ALA A 22 14.04 -10.31 -12.75
C ALA A 22 15.11 -10.93 -13.67
N LEU A 23 14.67 -11.54 -14.76
CA LEU A 23 15.50 -12.36 -15.66
C LEU A 23 16.03 -11.54 -16.84
N SER A 24 17.25 -11.83 -17.26
CA SER A 24 17.80 -11.31 -18.51
C SER A 24 17.06 -11.89 -19.73
N GLY A 25 16.99 -11.11 -20.82
CA GLY A 25 16.28 -11.53 -22.06
C GLY A 25 14.75 -11.48 -21.97
N SER A 26 14.20 -10.94 -20.89
CA SER A 26 12.76 -10.72 -20.69
C SER A 26 12.50 -9.29 -20.19
N ILE A 27 11.27 -8.81 -20.32
CA ILE A 27 10.85 -7.53 -19.76
C ILE A 27 10.32 -7.80 -18.36
N ASN A 28 10.90 -7.17 -17.35
CA ASN A 28 10.47 -7.34 -15.96
C ASN A 28 9.79 -6.07 -15.49
N PHE A 29 8.51 -6.13 -15.15
CA PHE A 29 7.77 -5.02 -14.58
C PHE A 29 7.69 -5.15 -13.07
N VAL A 30 7.94 -4.05 -12.35
CA VAL A 30 7.73 -3.96 -10.90
C VAL A 30 6.74 -2.83 -10.63
N SER A 31 5.57 -3.21 -10.14
CA SER A 31 4.43 -2.30 -9.91
C SER A 31 4.72 -1.29 -8.81
N HIS A 32 5.32 -1.72 -7.71
CA HIS A 32 5.61 -0.87 -6.57
C HIS A 32 6.61 -1.49 -5.59
N ALA A 33 7.01 -0.70 -4.60
CA ALA A 33 8.12 -1.02 -3.70
C ALA A 33 7.73 -1.79 -2.43
N HIS A 34 6.63 -2.54 -2.36
CA HIS A 34 6.40 -3.47 -1.25
C HIS A 34 7.18 -4.78 -1.43
N SER A 35 7.53 -5.43 -0.31
CA SER A 35 8.42 -6.60 -0.34
C SER A 35 7.86 -7.77 -1.13
N ASP A 36 6.55 -7.90 -1.17
CA ASP A 36 5.83 -8.91 -1.92
C ASP A 36 5.50 -8.45 -3.35
N HIS A 37 6.23 -7.50 -3.89
CA HIS A 37 6.26 -7.17 -5.33
C HIS A 37 7.69 -6.97 -5.84
N LEU A 38 8.62 -6.68 -4.94
CA LEU A 38 10.03 -6.52 -5.28
C LEU A 38 10.73 -7.87 -5.55
N PRO A 39 11.54 -7.94 -6.62
CA PRO A 39 12.38 -9.11 -6.86
C PRO A 39 13.42 -9.30 -5.75
N SER A 40 13.81 -10.56 -5.55
CA SER A 40 14.92 -10.95 -4.69
C SER A 40 16.29 -10.77 -5.35
N ARG A 41 16.32 -10.85 -6.69
CA ARG A 41 17.50 -10.67 -7.56
C ARG A 41 17.08 -10.00 -8.85
N SER A 42 17.94 -9.14 -9.39
CA SER A 42 17.68 -8.41 -10.62
C SER A 42 18.85 -8.56 -11.59
N ASP A 43 18.70 -9.45 -12.57
CA ASP A 43 19.71 -9.74 -13.58
C ASP A 43 19.33 -9.15 -14.97
N GLY A 44 18.16 -8.51 -15.06
CA GLY A 44 17.61 -7.93 -16.30
C GLY A 44 17.22 -6.46 -16.18
N VAL A 45 16.62 -5.90 -17.24
CA VAL A 45 16.03 -4.56 -17.23
C VAL A 45 14.70 -4.61 -16.46
N VAL A 46 14.47 -3.64 -15.59
CA VAL A 46 13.25 -3.50 -14.80
C VAL A 46 12.47 -2.25 -15.21
N LEU A 47 11.28 -2.43 -15.75
CA LEU A 47 10.32 -1.34 -15.98
C LEU A 47 9.65 -0.98 -14.66
N THR A 48 9.95 0.21 -14.11
CA THR A 48 9.36 0.73 -12.88
C THR A 48 9.63 2.23 -12.76
N THR A 49 8.96 2.93 -11.83
CA THR A 49 9.18 4.37 -11.64
C THR A 49 10.43 4.67 -10.82
N LEU A 50 10.94 5.89 -10.96
CA LEU A 50 12.02 6.40 -10.11
C LEU A 50 11.66 6.30 -8.62
N GLU A 51 10.45 6.66 -8.21
CA GLU A 51 10.06 6.61 -6.79
C GLU A 51 10.05 5.17 -6.26
N THR A 52 9.55 4.21 -7.04
CA THR A 52 9.60 2.79 -6.67
C THR A 52 11.05 2.32 -6.53
N ARG A 53 11.94 2.73 -7.43
CA ARG A 53 13.38 2.43 -7.36
C ARG A 53 14.05 3.03 -6.12
N GLU A 54 13.81 4.30 -5.82
CA GLU A 54 14.40 4.97 -4.65
C GLU A 54 13.91 4.37 -3.33
N ILE A 55 12.62 4.04 -3.24
CA ILE A 55 12.04 3.37 -2.06
C ILE A 55 12.62 1.96 -1.92
N ALA A 56 12.73 1.20 -3.00
CA ALA A 56 13.37 -0.12 -2.99
C ALA A 56 14.83 -0.03 -2.51
N THR A 57 15.59 0.94 -3.00
CA THR A 57 16.99 1.20 -2.62
C THR A 57 17.11 1.47 -1.12
N LEU A 58 16.26 2.34 -0.56
CA LEU A 58 16.24 2.64 0.88
C LEU A 58 15.97 1.38 1.72
N ARG A 59 15.21 0.44 1.18
CA ARG A 59 14.85 -0.84 1.81
C ARG A 59 15.86 -1.96 1.52
N GLY A 60 17.02 -1.63 0.94
CA GLY A 60 18.11 -2.57 0.66
C GLY A 60 17.87 -3.48 -0.54
N LYS A 61 17.02 -3.07 -1.48
CA LYS A 61 16.77 -3.78 -2.75
C LYS A 61 17.41 -3.04 -3.90
N ASP A 62 18.11 -3.78 -4.76
CA ASP A 62 18.76 -3.21 -5.94
C ASP A 62 17.82 -3.27 -7.14
N LEU A 63 17.41 -2.09 -7.62
CA LEU A 63 16.72 -1.86 -8.89
C LEU A 63 17.51 -0.84 -9.72
N SER A 64 18.84 -0.89 -9.68
CA SER A 64 19.70 0.07 -10.38
C SER A 64 19.48 0.07 -11.90
N ASN A 65 19.26 -1.09 -12.51
CA ASN A 65 18.98 -1.25 -13.94
C ASN A 65 17.49 -1.04 -14.28
N HIS A 66 16.91 0.07 -13.81
CA HIS A 66 15.53 0.43 -14.08
C HIS A 66 15.37 1.33 -15.30
N VAL A 67 14.22 1.23 -15.95
CA VAL A 67 13.73 2.15 -16.98
C VAL A 67 12.32 2.58 -16.61
N GLU A 68 11.96 3.83 -16.88
CA GLU A 68 10.62 4.37 -16.61
C GLU A 68 9.69 4.29 -17.82
N TYR A 69 10.24 3.94 -18.98
CA TYR A 69 9.54 3.88 -20.25
C TYR A 69 10.11 2.76 -21.12
N LEU A 70 9.21 2.01 -21.73
CA LEU A 70 9.48 1.08 -22.83
C LEU A 70 8.35 1.25 -23.84
N ASP A 71 8.69 1.30 -25.13
CA ASP A 71 7.69 1.30 -26.19
C ASP A 71 6.74 0.10 -26.01
N GLU A 72 5.45 0.29 -26.31
CA GLU A 72 4.37 -0.71 -26.15
C GLU A 72 3.84 -0.92 -24.71
N PHE A 73 4.49 -0.35 -23.69
CA PHE A 73 4.07 -0.47 -22.28
C PHE A 73 3.56 0.86 -21.72
N GLY A 74 2.27 0.90 -21.39
CA GLY A 74 1.64 2.03 -20.71
C GLY A 74 1.69 1.87 -19.19
N LEU A 75 2.29 2.82 -18.48
CA LEU A 75 2.28 2.87 -17.02
C LEU A 75 1.18 3.81 -16.51
N TYR A 76 0.28 3.28 -15.70
CA TYR A 76 -0.87 4.02 -15.14
C TYR A 76 -0.75 4.12 -13.63
N ASP A 77 -1.03 5.29 -13.03
CA ASP A 77 -1.04 5.41 -11.56
C ASP A 77 -2.02 4.38 -10.96
N SER A 78 -1.54 3.45 -10.13
CA SER A 78 -2.42 2.55 -9.37
C SER A 78 -2.95 3.21 -8.10
N GLY A 79 -2.32 4.34 -7.74
CA GLY A 79 -2.70 5.13 -6.59
C GLY A 79 -2.53 4.39 -5.28
N HIS A 80 -1.73 3.32 -5.16
CA HIS A 80 -1.55 2.50 -3.95
C HIS A 80 -0.47 3.03 -2.97
N ILE A 81 0.72 3.34 -3.47
CA ILE A 81 1.79 4.07 -2.76
C ILE A 81 2.48 5.04 -3.72
N LEU A 82 3.40 5.89 -3.22
CA LEU A 82 4.19 6.76 -4.08
C LEU A 82 4.96 5.91 -5.10
N GLY A 83 4.84 6.25 -6.39
CA GLY A 83 5.47 5.52 -7.49
C GLY A 83 4.73 4.27 -7.98
N SER A 84 3.63 3.89 -7.34
CA SER A 84 2.89 2.67 -7.73
C SER A 84 2.22 2.80 -9.10
N ARG A 85 2.47 1.82 -9.97
CA ARG A 85 1.93 1.76 -11.32
C ARG A 85 1.25 0.43 -11.61
N GLY A 86 0.15 0.49 -12.37
CA GLY A 86 -0.33 -0.63 -13.17
C GLY A 86 0.33 -0.63 -14.56
N LEU A 87 0.36 -1.80 -15.19
CA LEU A 87 0.95 -2.03 -16.50
C LEU A 87 -0.14 -2.35 -17.52
N LEU A 88 -0.23 -1.55 -18.58
CA LEU A 88 -0.98 -1.86 -19.78
C LEU A 88 0.00 -2.27 -20.88
N PHE A 89 -0.21 -3.42 -21.49
CA PHE A 89 0.47 -3.81 -22.73
C PHE A 89 -0.51 -4.63 -23.56
N GLU A 90 -0.50 -4.40 -24.87
CA GLU A 90 -1.55 -4.90 -25.77
C GLU A 90 -2.95 -4.55 -25.22
N ASP A 91 -3.80 -5.55 -25.00
CA ASP A 91 -5.13 -5.40 -24.40
C ASP A 91 -5.20 -5.88 -22.94
N LEU A 92 -4.06 -6.14 -22.29
CA LEU A 92 -3.97 -6.62 -20.91
C LEU A 92 -3.58 -5.48 -19.97
N PHE A 93 -4.38 -5.27 -18.93
CA PHE A 93 -4.06 -4.36 -17.83
C PHE A 93 -3.87 -5.13 -16.53
N TYR A 94 -2.67 -5.04 -15.96
CA TYR A 94 -2.36 -5.50 -14.61
C TYR A 94 -2.33 -4.32 -13.64
N THR A 95 -3.08 -4.40 -12.54
CA THR A 95 -3.22 -3.26 -11.64
C THR A 95 -2.08 -3.08 -10.65
N GLY A 96 -1.34 -4.15 -10.34
CA GLY A 96 -0.64 -4.24 -9.06
C GLY A 96 -1.63 -4.14 -7.89
N ASP A 97 -1.14 -3.68 -6.74
CA ASP A 97 -2.02 -3.17 -5.70
C ASP A 97 -2.62 -1.83 -6.14
N ILE A 98 -3.91 -1.61 -5.89
CA ILE A 98 -4.65 -0.49 -6.48
C ILE A 98 -5.58 0.18 -5.48
N CYS A 99 -5.67 1.50 -5.52
CA CYS A 99 -6.64 2.29 -4.76
C CYS A 99 -7.20 3.42 -5.62
N THR A 100 -8.51 3.37 -5.88
CA THR A 100 -9.21 4.36 -6.72
C THR A 100 -9.53 5.65 -5.97
N ARG A 101 -9.39 5.68 -4.64
CA ARG A 101 -9.61 6.88 -3.81
C ARG A 101 -8.40 7.80 -3.78
N HIS A 102 -8.67 9.09 -3.83
CA HIS A 102 -7.72 10.11 -3.39
C HIS A 102 -7.49 10.00 -1.87
N ARG A 103 -6.24 10.03 -1.43
CA ARG A 103 -5.90 10.11 0.00
C ARG A 103 -4.61 10.88 0.22
N GLY A 104 -4.72 12.00 0.92
CA GLY A 104 -3.62 12.92 1.14
C GLY A 104 -2.95 13.33 -0.18
N PHE A 105 -1.64 13.07 -0.29
CA PHE A 105 -0.86 13.37 -1.49
C PHE A 105 -1.03 12.36 -2.63
N LEU A 106 -1.66 11.20 -2.39
CA LEU A 106 -1.86 10.16 -3.40
C LEU A 106 -3.17 10.42 -4.17
N LYS A 107 -3.04 10.54 -5.50
CA LYS A 107 -4.20 10.55 -6.39
C LYS A 107 -4.75 9.13 -6.54
N GLY A 108 -6.07 9.03 -6.74
CA GLY A 108 -6.71 7.75 -7.04
C GLY A 108 -6.24 7.18 -8.38
N ALA A 109 -6.37 5.86 -8.52
CA ALA A 109 -5.92 5.13 -9.70
C ALA A 109 -6.50 5.66 -11.02
N THR A 110 -5.67 5.65 -12.06
CA THR A 110 -6.09 5.86 -13.45
C THR A 110 -6.36 4.49 -14.08
N ILE A 111 -7.56 4.31 -14.63
CA ILE A 111 -8.03 3.00 -15.13
C ILE A 111 -8.15 3.09 -16.67
N PRO A 112 -7.24 2.46 -17.44
CA PRO A 112 -7.37 2.38 -18.88
C PRO A 112 -8.49 1.42 -19.30
N LYS A 113 -8.88 1.50 -20.58
CA LYS A 113 -9.66 0.43 -21.21
C LYS A 113 -8.75 -0.75 -21.53
N CYS A 114 -9.24 -1.97 -21.33
CA CYS A 114 -8.54 -3.20 -21.66
C CYS A 114 -9.55 -4.32 -21.96
N LYS A 115 -9.11 -5.40 -22.62
CA LYS A 115 -9.94 -6.62 -22.76
C LYS A 115 -9.70 -7.60 -21.63
N VAL A 116 -8.47 -7.68 -21.14
CA VAL A 116 -8.09 -8.53 -20.01
C VAL A 116 -7.68 -7.66 -18.84
N LEU A 117 -8.33 -7.85 -17.70
CA LEU A 117 -7.96 -7.21 -16.43
C LEU A 117 -7.38 -8.26 -15.49
N ILE A 118 -6.17 -8.01 -14.97
CA ILE A 118 -5.60 -8.75 -13.84
C ILE A 118 -5.56 -7.79 -12.65
N THR A 119 -6.30 -8.09 -11.58
CA THR A 119 -6.41 -7.16 -10.45
C THR A 119 -6.33 -7.83 -9.08
N GLU A 120 -5.78 -7.09 -8.12
CA GLU A 120 -5.73 -7.49 -6.72
C GLU A 120 -7.13 -7.62 -6.10
N CYS A 121 -7.27 -8.46 -5.07
CA CYS A 121 -8.53 -8.68 -4.36
C CYS A 121 -8.31 -8.72 -2.84
N THR A 122 -7.40 -7.90 -2.31
CA THR A 122 -7.05 -7.86 -0.88
C THR A 122 -8.30 -7.73 -0.01
N PHE A 123 -9.25 -6.92 -0.46
CA PHE A 123 -10.54 -6.68 0.19
C PHE A 123 -11.72 -7.09 -0.69
N GLY A 124 -11.58 -8.18 -1.44
CA GLY A 124 -12.57 -8.74 -2.37
C GLY A 124 -13.81 -9.39 -1.73
N ARG A 125 -14.21 -8.99 -0.52
CA ARG A 125 -15.43 -9.47 0.15
C ARG A 125 -16.32 -8.30 0.60
N PRO A 126 -17.67 -8.45 0.57
CA PRO A 126 -18.60 -7.40 1.01
C PRO A 126 -18.40 -6.88 2.44
N GLU A 127 -17.71 -7.64 3.30
CA GLU A 127 -17.37 -7.19 4.65
C GLU A 127 -16.41 -5.97 4.67
N PHE A 128 -15.66 -5.77 3.59
CA PHE A 128 -14.69 -4.69 3.42
C PHE A 128 -15.25 -3.56 2.56
N ILE A 129 -16.28 -2.90 3.07
CA ILE A 129 -16.72 -1.59 2.59
C ILE A 129 -16.25 -0.55 3.61
N PHE A 130 -15.39 0.36 3.17
CA PHE A 130 -14.74 1.32 4.08
C PHE A 130 -15.56 2.60 4.25
N PRO A 131 -15.53 3.24 5.42
CA PRO A 131 -16.11 4.57 5.59
C PRO A 131 -15.35 5.59 4.72
N SER A 132 -16.00 6.71 4.46
CA SER A 132 -15.38 7.81 3.71
C SER A 132 -14.16 8.37 4.44
N LEU A 133 -13.23 8.97 3.69
CA LEU A 133 -12.06 9.60 4.29
C LEU A 133 -12.45 10.71 5.26
N ASP A 134 -13.48 11.50 4.95
CA ASP A 134 -13.95 12.59 5.82
C ASP A 134 -14.49 12.09 7.17
N GLU A 135 -15.22 10.98 7.16
CA GLU A 135 -15.68 10.33 8.41
C GLU A 135 -14.50 9.82 9.24
N ILE A 136 -13.48 9.24 8.59
CA ILE A 136 -12.25 8.81 9.26
C ILE A 136 -11.53 10.01 9.88
N LEU A 137 -11.33 11.08 9.11
CA LEU A 137 -10.62 12.28 9.57
C LEU A 137 -11.33 12.93 10.75
N LYS A 138 -12.66 13.10 10.66
CA LYS A 138 -13.46 13.63 11.75
C LYS A 138 -13.31 12.79 13.02
N LYS A 139 -13.57 11.48 12.92
CA LYS A 139 -13.54 10.57 14.08
C LYS A 139 -12.16 10.51 14.74
N VAL A 140 -11.09 10.48 13.95
CA VAL A 140 -9.72 10.40 14.48
C VAL A 140 -9.30 11.72 15.12
N ASN A 141 -9.64 12.86 14.51
CA ASN A 141 -9.33 14.16 15.11
C ASN A 141 -10.11 14.39 16.42
N GLU A 142 -11.38 13.98 16.49
CA GLU A 142 -12.16 14.01 17.73
C GLU A 142 -11.49 13.17 18.83
N LEU A 143 -11.05 11.95 18.48
CA LEU A 143 -10.35 11.06 19.41
C LEU A 143 -8.99 11.63 19.87
N ILE A 144 -8.17 12.14 18.96
CA ILE A 144 -6.88 12.76 19.31
C ILE A 144 -7.12 13.96 20.22
N SER A 145 -8.11 14.81 19.91
CA SER A 145 -8.49 15.96 20.73
C SER A 145 -8.88 15.56 22.16
N GLU A 146 -9.68 14.50 22.32
CA GLU A 146 -10.06 13.99 23.64
C GLU A 146 -8.84 13.49 24.43
N LEU A 147 -7.95 12.73 23.77
CA LEU A 147 -6.73 12.22 24.39
C LEU A 147 -5.78 13.34 24.80
N TYR A 148 -5.65 14.36 23.94
CA TYR A 148 -4.89 15.57 24.22
C TYR A 148 -5.43 16.32 25.44
N HIS A 149 -6.74 16.49 25.55
CA HIS A 149 -7.38 17.12 26.71
C HIS A 149 -7.06 16.36 28.01
N LYS A 150 -6.90 15.04 27.94
CA LYS A 150 -6.49 14.18 29.07
C LYS A 150 -4.97 14.11 29.27
N GLY A 151 -4.17 14.87 28.52
CA GLY A 151 -2.71 14.85 28.57
C GLY A 151 -2.08 13.53 28.10
N ARG A 152 -2.79 12.75 27.30
CA ARG A 152 -2.35 11.42 26.84
C ARG A 152 -1.65 11.52 25.47
N PRO A 153 -0.41 11.02 25.34
CA PRO A 153 0.23 10.87 24.04
C PRO A 153 -0.50 9.89 23.13
N VAL A 154 -0.37 10.09 21.82
CA VAL A 154 -1.02 9.25 20.81
C VAL A 154 0.01 8.66 19.85
N LEU A 155 -0.03 7.34 19.67
CA LEU A 155 0.72 6.64 18.63
C LEU A 155 -0.22 6.34 17.46
N LEU A 156 0.08 6.89 16.30
CA LEU A 156 -0.61 6.59 15.05
C LEU A 156 0.17 5.48 14.32
N LEU A 157 -0.41 4.28 14.29
CA LEU A 157 0.27 3.08 13.79
C LEU A 157 -0.17 2.74 12.37
N GLY A 158 0.79 2.65 11.45
CA GLY A 158 0.55 2.23 10.07
C GLY A 158 1.72 1.43 9.50
N TYR A 159 1.51 0.73 8.40
CA TYR A 159 2.61 0.09 7.67
C TYR A 159 3.74 1.10 7.37
N PRO A 160 5.03 0.72 7.54
CA PRO A 160 6.15 1.65 7.42
C PRO A 160 6.23 2.39 6.07
N LEU A 161 5.85 1.70 4.99
CA LEU A 161 5.77 2.24 3.62
C LEU A 161 4.29 2.40 3.21
N GLY A 162 3.93 3.59 2.74
CA GLY A 162 2.60 3.92 2.24
C GLY A 162 1.70 4.48 3.34
N LYS A 163 1.28 3.62 4.26
CA LYS A 163 0.30 3.98 5.30
C LYS A 163 0.84 5.06 6.24
N ALA A 164 2.08 4.92 6.74
CA ALA A 164 2.67 5.89 7.67
C ALA A 164 2.82 7.29 7.04
N GLN A 165 3.13 7.38 5.73
CA GLN A 165 3.22 8.65 5.02
C GLN A 165 1.83 9.27 4.82
N THR A 166 0.83 8.44 4.48
CA THR A 166 -0.57 8.89 4.39
C THR A 166 -1.05 9.42 5.75
N ILE A 167 -0.80 8.70 6.84
CA ILE A 167 -1.11 9.15 8.21
C ILE A 167 -0.39 10.47 8.52
N THR A 168 0.89 10.57 8.17
CA THR A 168 1.68 11.81 8.35
C THR A 168 1.03 12.99 7.63
N HIS A 169 0.60 12.80 6.40
CA HIS A 169 -0.07 13.85 5.64
C HIS A 169 -1.41 14.26 6.26
N LEU A 170 -2.23 13.29 6.66
CA LEU A 170 -3.57 13.53 7.17
C LEU A 170 -3.59 14.14 8.58
N PHE A 171 -2.67 13.71 9.46
CA PHE A 171 -2.68 14.04 10.89
C PHE A 171 -1.43 14.77 11.35
N GLY A 172 -0.51 15.12 10.46
CA GLY A 172 0.72 15.84 10.81
C GLY A 172 0.47 17.26 11.33
N HIS A 173 -0.74 17.80 11.23
CA HIS A 173 -1.06 19.12 11.77
C HIS A 173 -1.07 19.16 13.32
N TRP A 174 -1.20 18.02 14.00
CA TRP A 174 -1.10 17.94 15.45
C TRP A 174 0.33 18.24 15.95
N GLU A 175 0.44 18.91 17.09
CA GLU A 175 1.72 19.29 17.72
C GLU A 175 1.74 18.93 19.20
N PRO A 176 2.90 18.64 19.81
CA PRO A 176 4.17 18.31 19.17
C PRO A 176 4.08 17.04 18.32
N LEU A 177 4.67 17.06 17.12
CA LEU A 177 4.75 15.90 16.22
C LEU A 177 6.12 15.22 16.27
N TYR A 178 6.09 13.91 16.49
CA TYR A 178 7.26 13.03 16.42
C TYR A 178 7.05 11.92 15.40
N TYR A 179 8.15 11.31 14.99
CA TYR A 179 8.14 10.12 14.15
C TYR A 179 8.99 9.05 14.79
N HIS A 180 8.58 7.79 14.68
CA HIS A 180 9.56 6.72 14.81
C HIS A 180 10.67 6.90 13.74
N ASP A 181 11.91 6.53 14.04
CA ASP A 181 13.06 6.89 13.20
C ASP A 181 12.97 6.30 11.78
N SER A 182 12.46 5.08 11.62
CA SER A 182 12.22 4.50 10.30
C SER A 182 11.09 5.18 9.51
N VAL A 183 10.07 5.71 10.19
CA VAL A 183 9.02 6.51 9.54
C VAL A 183 9.59 7.86 9.12
N LYS A 184 10.42 8.47 9.97
CA LYS A 184 11.15 9.70 9.62
C LYS A 184 11.99 9.48 8.36
N GLN A 185 12.78 8.41 8.30
CA GLN A 185 13.62 8.10 7.15
C GLN A 185 12.81 7.98 5.85
N MET A 186 11.66 7.31 5.91
CA MET A 186 10.77 7.17 4.75
C MET A 186 10.08 8.49 4.38
N ASN A 187 9.65 9.29 5.36
CA ASN A 187 9.10 10.63 5.13
C ASN A 187 10.14 11.56 4.50
N ASP A 188 11.39 11.50 4.95
CA ASP A 188 12.51 12.28 4.41
C ASP A 188 12.78 11.91 2.94
N LEU A 189 12.69 10.62 2.58
CA LEU A 189 12.75 10.19 1.18
C LEU A 189 11.55 10.73 0.37
N HIS A 190 10.33 10.65 0.89
CA HIS A 190 9.14 11.18 0.21
C HIS A 190 9.26 12.69 -0.05
N ARG A 191 9.83 13.45 0.90
CA ARG A 191 10.13 14.89 0.69
C ARG A 191 11.16 15.12 -0.41
N LYS A 192 12.22 14.29 -0.48
CA LYS A 192 13.21 14.34 -1.58
C LYS A 192 12.58 14.03 -2.94
N LEU A 193 11.56 13.18 -2.97
CA LEU A 193 10.77 12.83 -4.16
C LEU A 193 9.62 13.82 -4.44
N GLY A 194 9.58 14.98 -3.77
CA GLY A 194 8.64 16.06 -4.06
C GLY A 194 7.30 16.00 -3.31
N VAL A 195 7.11 15.05 -2.39
CA VAL A 195 5.89 15.00 -1.57
C VAL A 195 5.99 15.99 -0.40
N SER A 196 4.99 16.86 -0.26
CA SER A 196 4.88 17.78 0.87
C SER A 196 4.37 17.05 2.12
N LEU A 197 5.29 16.40 2.84
CA LEU A 197 5.07 15.88 4.20
C LEU A 197 5.68 16.84 5.21
N LYS A 198 5.01 17.03 6.34
CA LYS A 198 5.52 17.86 7.43
C LYS A 198 6.82 17.27 7.98
N ASP A 199 7.85 18.11 8.13
CA ASP A 199 9.07 17.69 8.81
C ASP A 199 8.83 17.51 10.31
N GLY A 200 9.63 16.66 10.95
CA GLY A 200 9.43 16.30 12.35
C GLY A 200 10.64 15.59 12.93
N ILE A 201 10.67 15.53 14.26
CA ILE A 201 11.78 14.98 15.03
C ILE A 201 11.62 13.46 15.18
N GLY A 202 12.71 12.72 14.99
CA GLY A 202 12.75 11.27 15.21
C GLY A 202 12.65 10.90 16.70
N HIS A 203 12.15 9.70 16.99
CA HIS A 203 11.95 9.19 18.34
C HIS A 203 13.23 9.24 19.17
N THR A 204 14.37 8.79 18.60
CA THR A 204 15.64 8.74 19.34
C THR A 204 16.07 10.14 19.75
N ASP A 205 15.99 11.12 18.86
CA ASP A 205 16.33 12.52 19.16
C ASP A 205 15.37 13.15 20.17
N ALA A 206 14.07 12.88 20.02
CA ALA A 206 13.05 13.38 20.94
C ALA A 206 13.25 12.82 22.36
N GLN A 207 13.58 11.53 22.47
CA GLN A 207 13.87 10.87 23.73
C GLN A 207 15.13 11.42 24.39
N ASN A 208 16.24 11.53 23.65
CA ASN A 208 17.50 12.06 24.18
C ASN A 208 17.38 13.50 24.68
N LYS A 209 16.50 14.29 24.08
CA LYS A 209 16.22 15.69 24.49
C LYS A 209 15.16 15.81 25.60
N GLY A 210 14.65 14.70 26.14
CA GLY A 210 13.59 14.70 27.16
C GLY A 210 12.27 15.31 26.68
N LEU A 211 12.02 15.32 25.37
CA LEU A 211 10.81 15.91 24.80
C LEU A 211 9.58 15.03 25.01
N LEU A 212 9.76 13.71 25.06
CA LEU A 212 8.65 12.76 25.25
C LEU A 212 8.03 12.83 26.65
N ASP A 213 8.72 13.41 27.64
CA ASP A 213 8.17 13.67 28.97
C ASP A 213 7.18 14.85 28.98
N LYS A 214 7.23 15.73 27.96
CA LYS A 214 6.35 16.89 27.81
C LYS A 214 5.09 16.50 27.02
N LYS A 215 4.10 15.95 27.73
CA LYS A 215 2.84 15.44 27.16
C LYS A 215 1.78 16.56 27.04
N PRO A 216 0.80 16.44 26.13
CA PRO A 216 0.63 15.37 25.13
C PRO A 216 1.49 15.59 23.88
N TRP A 217 1.57 14.56 23.02
CA TRP A 217 2.21 14.61 21.71
C TRP A 217 1.62 13.52 20.80
N VAL A 218 1.77 13.68 19.49
CA VAL A 218 1.47 12.65 18.49
C VAL A 218 2.79 12.07 17.97
N MET A 219 2.83 10.76 17.79
CA MET A 219 3.92 10.09 17.06
C MET A 219 3.36 9.16 15.98
N VAL A 220 3.86 9.31 14.75
CA VAL A 220 3.58 8.30 13.70
C VAL A 220 4.62 7.19 13.80
N CYS A 221 4.16 5.95 13.95
CA CYS A 221 5.02 4.79 14.14
C CYS A 221 4.68 3.66 13.17
N PRO A 222 5.66 2.80 12.84
CA PRO A 222 5.41 1.64 12.03
C PRO A 222 4.63 0.62 12.86
N MET A 223 3.78 -0.12 12.17
CA MET A 223 3.09 -1.27 12.70
C MET A 223 3.84 -2.52 12.23
N MET A 224 4.68 -3.09 13.10
CA MET A 224 5.45 -4.32 12.85
C MET A 224 5.41 -5.21 14.09
N SER A 225 5.54 -6.53 13.93
CA SER A 225 5.63 -7.52 15.02
C SER A 225 6.69 -7.14 16.05
N ASP A 226 7.82 -6.62 15.57
CA ASP A 226 9.00 -6.31 16.38
C ASP A 226 8.83 -5.00 17.17
N ASN A 227 7.80 -4.21 16.83
CA ASN A 227 7.45 -3.00 17.58
C ASN A 227 6.57 -3.28 18.79
N ALA A 228 6.20 -4.53 19.08
CA ALA A 228 5.45 -4.86 20.29
C ALA A 228 6.18 -4.35 21.55
N THR A 229 7.50 -4.50 21.60
CA THR A 229 8.34 -3.96 22.69
C THR A 229 8.32 -2.44 22.71
N PHE A 230 8.52 -1.80 21.55
CA PHE A 230 8.50 -0.33 21.44
C PHE A 230 7.16 0.25 21.90
N VAL A 231 6.04 -0.28 21.41
CA VAL A 231 4.69 0.17 21.78
C VAL A 231 4.44 -0.06 23.27
N LYS A 232 4.83 -1.23 23.81
CA LYS A 232 4.72 -1.53 25.25
C LYS A 232 5.53 -0.53 26.09
N ASP A 233 6.73 -0.18 25.67
CA ASP A 233 7.58 0.81 26.33
C ASP A 233 6.94 2.20 26.29
N MET A 234 6.41 2.63 25.14
CA MET A 234 5.71 3.90 25.02
C MET A 234 4.44 3.96 25.89
N LYS A 235 3.67 2.87 25.93
CA LYS A 235 2.47 2.75 26.79
C LYS A 235 2.86 2.80 28.27
N SER A 236 3.84 2.01 28.70
CA SER A 236 4.22 1.90 30.11
C SER A 236 4.90 3.16 30.65
N ARG A 237 5.81 3.78 29.90
CA ARG A 237 6.55 4.97 30.34
C ARG A 237 5.75 6.25 30.18
N TYR A 238 5.06 6.40 29.05
CA TYR A 238 4.41 7.68 28.72
C TYR A 238 2.90 7.65 28.87
N GLY A 239 2.27 6.48 29.04
CA GLY A 239 0.82 6.37 28.98
C GLY A 239 0.31 6.65 27.57
N ALA A 240 1.07 6.29 26.53
CA ALA A 240 0.63 6.49 25.17
C ALA A 240 -0.61 5.63 24.85
N VAL A 241 -1.45 6.11 23.93
CA VAL A 241 -2.64 5.39 23.43
C VAL A 241 -2.43 5.09 21.95
N THR A 242 -2.74 3.88 21.50
CA THR A 242 -2.54 3.45 20.11
C THR A 242 -3.79 3.57 19.27
N ILE A 243 -3.65 4.19 18.10
CA ILE A 243 -4.64 4.20 17.02
C ILE A 243 -4.01 3.47 15.83
N GLY A 244 -4.50 2.27 15.52
CA GLY A 244 -4.02 1.47 14.39
C GLY A 244 -4.84 1.70 13.13
N PHE A 245 -4.17 1.89 11.98
CA PHE A 245 -4.81 2.13 10.69
C PHE A 245 -4.57 0.98 9.72
N SER A 246 -5.64 0.28 9.33
CA SER A 246 -5.61 -0.76 8.29
C SER A 246 -7.02 -1.12 7.84
N GLY A 247 -7.20 -1.53 6.58
CA GLY A 247 -8.47 -2.10 6.12
C GLY A 247 -8.91 -3.32 6.93
N TRP A 248 -7.95 -4.07 7.50
CA TRP A 248 -8.22 -5.20 8.41
C TRP A 248 -8.94 -4.81 9.70
N ALA A 249 -9.05 -3.52 10.04
CA ALA A 249 -9.88 -3.05 11.15
C ALA A 249 -11.38 -3.36 10.97
N LYS A 250 -11.84 -3.66 9.74
CA LYS A 250 -13.21 -4.14 9.47
C LYS A 250 -13.38 -5.64 9.64
N SER A 251 -12.29 -6.41 9.67
CA SER A 251 -12.37 -7.86 9.77
C SER A 251 -12.82 -8.28 11.16
N GLN A 252 -13.80 -9.19 11.21
CA GLN A 252 -14.25 -9.79 12.47
C GLN A 252 -13.31 -10.91 12.96
N SER A 253 -12.55 -11.50 12.04
CA SER A 253 -11.67 -12.66 12.31
C SER A 253 -10.22 -12.27 12.56
N MET A 254 -9.74 -11.15 11.98
CA MET A 254 -8.35 -10.71 12.17
C MET A 254 -8.17 -9.97 13.50
N PRO A 255 -7.08 -10.25 14.24
CA PRO A 255 -6.84 -9.66 15.56
C PRO A 255 -6.42 -8.18 15.50
N PHE A 256 -6.41 -7.55 14.31
CA PHE A 256 -5.98 -6.18 14.10
C PHE A 256 -6.62 -5.20 15.10
N ALA A 257 -7.94 -5.26 15.22
CA ALA A 257 -8.68 -4.39 16.12
C ALA A 257 -8.37 -4.66 17.60
N ARG A 258 -8.00 -5.90 17.94
CA ARG A 258 -7.71 -6.33 19.33
C ARG A 258 -6.30 -5.94 19.78
N ASN A 259 -5.38 -5.72 18.84
CA ASN A 259 -3.99 -5.38 19.15
C ASN A 259 -3.77 -3.87 19.40
N ASN A 260 -4.82 -3.05 19.28
CA ASN A 260 -4.75 -1.59 19.40
C ASN A 260 -5.83 -1.09 20.37
N ASP A 261 -5.59 0.06 21.01
CA ASP A 261 -6.64 0.68 21.85
C ASP A 261 -7.80 1.16 20.97
N TYR A 262 -7.48 1.68 19.78
CA TYR A 262 -8.44 2.04 18.73
C TYR A 262 -7.98 1.52 17.37
N ALA A 263 -8.93 1.12 16.53
CA ALA A 263 -8.66 0.65 15.18
C ALA A 263 -9.51 1.40 14.15
N VAL A 264 -8.86 1.83 13.07
CA VAL A 264 -9.43 2.69 12.03
C VAL A 264 -9.29 2.01 10.67
N PRO A 265 -10.41 1.81 9.94
CA PRO A 265 -10.41 1.16 8.64
C PRO A 265 -9.98 2.09 7.50
N LEU A 266 -8.72 2.54 7.57
CA LEU A 266 -8.07 3.29 6.50
C LEU A 266 -7.19 2.34 5.71
N SER A 267 -7.57 2.03 4.47
CA SER A 267 -6.84 1.13 3.57
C SER A 267 -6.10 1.88 2.46
N ASP A 268 -4.97 1.34 2.03
CA ASP A 268 -4.26 1.79 0.82
C ASP A 268 -4.63 0.94 -0.42
N HIS A 269 -5.61 0.06 -0.28
CA HIS A 269 -6.16 -0.79 -1.35
C HIS A 269 -7.64 -0.46 -1.57
N CYS A 270 -8.16 -0.79 -2.75
CA CYS A 270 -9.58 -0.70 -3.05
C CYS A 270 -10.40 -1.51 -2.03
N ASP A 271 -11.56 -0.98 -1.69
CA ASP A 271 -12.58 -1.74 -0.99
C ASP A 271 -13.40 -2.60 -1.97
N TYR A 272 -14.36 -3.38 -1.46
CA TYR A 272 -15.15 -4.27 -2.29
C TYR A 272 -15.90 -3.56 -3.42
N ASN A 273 -16.53 -2.41 -3.13
CA ASN A 273 -17.32 -1.68 -4.12
C ASN A 273 -16.42 -1.01 -5.16
N GLU A 274 -15.25 -0.54 -4.74
CA GLU A 274 -14.25 0.05 -5.62
C GLU A 274 -13.61 -0.97 -6.56
N LEU A 275 -13.42 -2.21 -6.11
CA LEU A 275 -12.99 -3.30 -7.00
C LEU A 275 -14.05 -3.59 -8.07
N ILE A 276 -15.34 -3.55 -7.72
CA ILE A 276 -16.43 -3.71 -8.70
C ILE A 276 -16.46 -2.51 -9.66
N ASP A 277 -16.30 -1.28 -9.17
CA ASP A 277 -16.21 -0.08 -10.00
C ASP A 277 -15.01 -0.12 -10.96
N LEU A 278 -13.87 -0.63 -10.49
CA LEU A 278 -12.68 -0.87 -11.30
C LEU A 278 -12.98 -1.82 -12.47
N VAL A 279 -13.64 -2.95 -12.22
CA VAL A 279 -14.06 -3.90 -13.27
C VAL A 279 -15.01 -3.23 -14.28
N LYS A 280 -15.96 -2.44 -13.81
CA LYS A 280 -16.89 -1.69 -14.68
C LYS A 280 -16.15 -0.67 -15.56
N ARG A 281 -15.24 0.10 -14.96
CA ARG A 281 -14.52 1.18 -15.64
C ARG A 281 -13.49 0.67 -16.63
N SER A 282 -12.84 -0.46 -16.37
CA SER A 282 -11.90 -1.07 -17.32
C SER A 282 -12.60 -1.53 -18.60
N GLY A 283 -13.87 -1.96 -18.50
CA GLY A 283 -14.60 -2.53 -19.64
C GLY A 283 -14.04 -3.89 -20.09
N ALA A 284 -13.30 -4.56 -19.21
CA ALA A 284 -12.68 -5.84 -19.51
C ALA A 284 -13.72 -6.92 -19.83
N GLU A 285 -13.43 -7.70 -20.87
CA GLU A 285 -14.20 -8.88 -21.26
C GLU A 285 -13.84 -10.07 -20.38
N LYS A 286 -12.60 -10.12 -19.88
CA LYS A 286 -12.07 -11.19 -19.04
C LYS A 286 -11.33 -10.66 -17.84
N ILE A 287 -11.65 -11.18 -16.65
CA ILE A 287 -11.07 -10.73 -15.38
C ILE A 287 -10.36 -11.88 -14.67
N TYR A 288 -9.13 -11.61 -14.24
CA TYR A 288 -8.33 -12.47 -13.40
C TYR A 288 -8.10 -11.82 -12.04
N THR A 289 -8.53 -12.52 -11.00
CA THR A 289 -8.37 -12.06 -9.62
C THR A 289 -7.09 -12.65 -9.03
N VAL A 290 -6.26 -11.80 -8.45
CA VAL A 290 -5.01 -12.16 -7.77
C VAL A 290 -4.96 -11.50 -6.39
N HIS A 291 -4.16 -12.00 -5.45
CA HIS A 291 -3.99 -11.44 -4.09
C HIS A 291 -5.28 -11.34 -3.23
N GLY A 292 -5.26 -11.81 -1.99
CA GLY A 292 -6.42 -11.73 -1.08
C GLY A 292 -7.55 -12.72 -1.39
N PHE A 293 -8.79 -12.26 -1.41
CA PHE A 293 -10.02 -13.08 -1.50
C PHE A 293 -10.41 -13.39 -2.96
N VAL A 294 -9.47 -13.99 -3.69
CA VAL A 294 -9.57 -14.18 -5.14
C VAL A 294 -10.77 -15.03 -5.57
N THR A 295 -11.08 -16.11 -4.84
CA THR A 295 -12.15 -17.04 -5.22
C THR A 295 -13.52 -16.42 -4.96
N GLU A 296 -13.68 -15.75 -3.82
CA GLU A 296 -14.90 -15.09 -3.42
C GLU A 296 -15.23 -13.93 -4.35
N PHE A 297 -14.25 -13.08 -4.64
CA PHE A 297 -14.46 -11.94 -5.53
C PHE A 297 -14.79 -12.39 -6.96
N ALA A 298 -14.04 -13.36 -7.52
CA ALA A 298 -14.35 -13.91 -8.83
C ALA A 298 -15.76 -14.53 -8.89
N SER A 299 -16.16 -15.26 -7.85
CA SER A 299 -17.51 -15.85 -7.77
C SER A 299 -18.60 -14.78 -7.78
N ASP A 300 -18.40 -13.68 -7.06
CA ASP A 300 -19.36 -12.58 -7.03
C ASP A 300 -19.43 -11.84 -8.38
N LEU A 301 -18.28 -11.61 -9.05
CA LEU A 301 -18.25 -11.05 -10.40
C LEU A 301 -19.01 -11.93 -11.40
N VAL A 302 -18.85 -13.26 -11.34
CA VAL A 302 -19.61 -14.20 -12.18
C VAL A 302 -21.11 -14.09 -11.95
N LYS A 303 -21.56 -13.98 -10.69
CA LYS A 303 -22.98 -13.75 -10.36
C LYS A 303 -23.50 -12.42 -10.93
N MET A 304 -22.62 -11.43 -11.09
CA MET A 304 -22.94 -10.13 -11.71
C MET A 304 -22.86 -10.14 -13.24
N GLY A 305 -22.51 -11.27 -13.87
CA GLY A 305 -22.48 -11.44 -15.32
C GLY A 305 -21.13 -11.19 -15.99
N TYR A 306 -20.04 -11.09 -15.22
CA TYR A 306 -18.68 -10.95 -15.77
C TYR A 306 -18.01 -12.32 -15.98
N ASP A 307 -17.14 -12.45 -17.00
CA ASP A 307 -16.22 -13.58 -17.11
C ASP A 307 -15.01 -13.37 -16.19
N ALA A 308 -15.08 -13.94 -14.99
CA ALA A 308 -14.06 -13.77 -13.96
C ALA A 308 -13.61 -15.11 -13.38
N LYS A 309 -12.31 -15.27 -13.14
CA LYS A 309 -11.77 -16.42 -12.42
C LYS A 309 -10.48 -16.08 -11.65
N PRO A 310 -10.16 -16.81 -10.58
CA PRO A 310 -8.84 -16.73 -9.97
C PRO A 310 -7.74 -17.12 -10.95
N LEU A 311 -6.65 -16.37 -10.95
CA LEU A 311 -5.43 -16.81 -11.62
C LEU A 311 -4.86 -17.99 -10.80
N SER A 312 -4.87 -19.20 -11.37
CA SER A 312 -4.47 -20.41 -10.64
C SER A 312 -2.95 -20.60 -10.65
N GLU A 313 -2.40 -21.23 -9.59
CA GLU A 313 -0.95 -21.49 -9.47
C GLU A 313 -0.35 -22.31 -10.62
N ASN A 314 -1.15 -23.11 -11.33
CA ASN A 314 -0.67 -23.94 -12.46
C ASN A 314 -0.74 -23.23 -13.83
N SER A 315 -1.35 -22.05 -13.91
CA SER A 315 -1.43 -21.23 -15.13
C SER A 315 -0.29 -20.19 -15.23
N LEU A 316 0.69 -20.27 -14.34
CA LEU A 316 1.72 -19.24 -14.11
C LEU A 316 2.94 -19.33 -15.02
N ASP A 317 3.15 -20.47 -15.67
CA ASP A 317 4.35 -20.70 -16.50
C ASP A 317 4.10 -20.48 -18.00
N ASN A 318 2.84 -20.41 -18.44
CA ASN A 318 2.45 -20.09 -19.81
C ASN A 318 1.03 -19.51 -19.82
N PHE A 319 0.92 -18.19 -19.80
CA PHE A 319 -0.34 -17.51 -20.08
C PHE A 319 -0.36 -17.06 -21.55
N ILE A 320 -1.46 -17.41 -22.24
CA ILE A 320 -1.74 -17.24 -23.69
C ILE A 320 -1.27 -15.89 -24.20
#